data_AF-A0A7X5Q7A7-F1
#
_entry.id   AF-A0A7X5Q7A7-F1
#
_cell.length_a   1.000
_cell.length_b   1.000
_cell.length_c   1.000
_cell.angle_alpha   90.00
_cell.angle_beta   90.00
_cell.angle_gamma   90.00
#
_symmetry.space_group_name_H-M   'P 1'
#
loop_
_entity.id
_entity.type
_entity.pdbx_description
1 polymer ?
#
loop_
_entity_poly.entity_id
_entity_poly.type
_entity_poly.pdbx_seq_one_letter_code
_entity_poly.pdbx_strand_id
1 'polypeptide(L)'
;MANKAKSTSKATQTGAGAGTETRRTTSSAERDQATTRLDQITDVGVDEATMSAVLDQTRAWNANSKACFDTLQEELHSAVKEANAHISELRTIRVNMLANMAQNSDNIQKQHMAHRDIATDRTWTQSNELETMLAAKSGVQADAFVAALMKALGDLNAK
;
A
#
# COMPACT_ATOMS: atom_id res chain seq x y z
N MET A 1 -44.66 90.29 17.99
CA MET A 1 -44.51 91.47 17.12
C MET A 1 -43.11 91.41 16.55
N ALA A 2 -42.93 91.11 15.26
CA ALA A 2 -42.86 92.13 14.20
C ALA A 2 -41.71 93.10 14.49
N ASN A 3 -40.75 93.40 13.63
CA ASN A 3 -40.52 93.17 12.20
C ASN A 3 -39.16 93.85 11.88
N LYS A 4 -38.70 93.73 10.63
CA LYS A 4 -37.73 94.62 9.94
C LYS A 4 -36.26 94.50 10.36
N ALA A 5 -35.28 94.74 9.49
CA ALA A 5 -35.12 94.77 8.04
C ALA A 5 -33.60 95.09 7.86
N LYS A 6 -32.88 94.30 7.07
CA LYS A 6 -32.28 94.73 5.80
C LYS A 6 -31.14 95.76 5.95
N SER A 7 -29.91 95.33 5.66
CA SER A 7 -28.96 96.18 4.93
C SER A 7 -27.95 95.33 4.18
N THR A 8 -27.92 95.59 2.87
CA THR A 8 -27.05 95.06 1.83
C THR A 8 -25.63 95.62 1.93
N SER A 9 -24.62 94.84 1.56
CA SER A 9 -23.43 95.38 0.92
C SER A 9 -22.91 94.44 -0.16
N LYS A 10 -22.27 95.07 -1.13
CA LYS A 10 -22.13 94.75 -2.55
C LYS A 10 -20.63 94.55 -2.82
N ALA A 11 -20.27 93.54 -3.59
CA ALA A 11 -19.00 93.48 -4.31
C ALA A 11 -19.21 92.63 -5.57
N THR A 12 -19.50 93.28 -6.69
CA THR A 12 -18.53 93.66 -7.73
C THR A 12 -18.16 92.46 -8.60
N GLN A 13 -18.75 92.51 -9.79
CA GLN A 13 -18.65 91.62 -10.94
C GLN A 13 -17.35 91.89 -11.70
N THR A 14 -16.59 90.84 -12.03
CA THR A 14 -15.62 90.85 -13.13
C THR A 14 -15.32 89.42 -13.57
N GLY A 15 -15.43 89.16 -14.88
CA GLY A 15 -14.89 87.95 -15.50
C GLY A 15 -15.85 87.25 -16.44
N ALA A 16 -16.00 87.80 -17.65
CA ALA A 16 -16.65 87.14 -18.76
C ALA A 16 -15.83 85.92 -19.20
N GLY A 17 -16.35 84.73 -18.93
CA GLY A 17 -15.99 83.48 -19.59
C GLY A 17 -17.27 82.85 -20.09
N ALA A 18 -17.52 82.93 -21.39
CA ALA A 18 -18.67 82.33 -22.05
C ALA A 18 -18.52 80.80 -22.09
N GLY A 19 -18.66 80.15 -20.93
CA GLY A 19 -19.10 78.77 -20.85
C GLY A 19 -20.61 78.82 -20.78
N THR A 20 -21.30 78.39 -21.83
CA THR A 20 -22.72 78.04 -21.75
C THR A 20 -22.86 76.92 -20.74
N GLU A 21 -23.03 77.27 -19.47
CA GLU A 21 -23.46 76.37 -18.43
C GLU A 21 -24.95 76.12 -18.69
N THR A 22 -25.21 75.22 -19.65
CA THR A 22 -26.54 74.68 -19.89
C THR A 22 -26.92 73.92 -18.62
N ARG A 23 -27.58 74.62 -17.69
CA ARG A 23 -28.25 74.00 -16.56
C ARG A 23 -29.32 73.10 -17.16
N ARG A 24 -28.96 71.83 -17.37
CA ARG A 24 -29.86 70.80 -17.88
C ARG A 24 -30.89 70.57 -16.77
N THR A 25 -31.98 71.33 -16.80
CA THR A 25 -33.14 71.08 -15.97
C THR A 25 -33.75 69.79 -16.49
N THR A 26 -33.60 68.70 -15.74
CA THR A 26 -34.27 67.46 -16.10
C THR A 26 -35.77 67.73 -16.09
N SER A 27 -36.38 67.61 -17.26
CA SER A 27 -37.82 67.77 -17.41
C SER A 27 -38.52 66.71 -16.57
N SER A 28 -39.76 66.95 -16.15
CA SER A 28 -40.55 65.94 -15.43
C SER A 28 -40.51 64.61 -16.17
N ALA A 29 -40.69 64.63 -17.48
CA ALA A 29 -40.66 63.45 -18.34
C ALA A 29 -39.35 62.66 -18.28
N GLU A 30 -38.20 63.33 -18.16
CA GLU A 30 -36.90 62.65 -18.02
C GLU A 30 -36.73 62.02 -16.63
N ARG A 31 -37.28 62.65 -15.59
CA ARG A 31 -37.33 62.07 -14.24
C ARG A 31 -38.29 60.88 -14.20
N ASP A 32 -39.46 61.01 -14.82
CA ASP A 32 -40.47 59.97 -14.90
C ASP A 32 -39.93 58.76 -15.68
N GLN A 33 -39.21 58.99 -16.78
CA GLN A 33 -38.54 57.95 -17.56
C GLN A 33 -37.39 57.28 -16.79
N ALA A 34 -36.65 58.03 -15.97
CA ALA A 34 -35.61 57.48 -15.12
C ALA A 34 -36.20 56.61 -13.99
N THR A 35 -37.31 57.01 -13.39
CA THR A 35 -38.04 56.19 -12.41
C THR A 35 -38.61 54.92 -13.03
N THR A 36 -39.21 54.99 -14.23
CA THR A 36 -39.68 53.80 -14.94
C THR A 36 -38.54 52.83 -15.28
N ARG A 37 -37.36 53.35 -15.65
CA ARG A 37 -36.18 52.51 -15.88
C ARG A 37 -35.64 51.89 -14.59
N LEU A 38 -35.70 52.59 -13.47
CA LEU A 38 -35.33 52.05 -12.16
C LEU A 38 -36.28 50.95 -11.73
N ASP A 39 -37.59 51.14 -11.90
CA ASP A 39 -38.61 50.10 -11.64
C ASP A 39 -38.37 48.85 -12.51
N GLN A 40 -38.03 49.03 -13.79
CA GLN A 40 -37.67 47.93 -14.70
C GLN A 40 -36.39 47.18 -14.31
N ILE A 41 -35.44 47.84 -13.64
CA ILE A 41 -34.19 47.21 -13.17
C ILE A 41 -34.44 46.44 -11.87
N THR A 42 -35.28 46.96 -10.98
CA THR A 42 -35.71 46.23 -9.78
C THR A 42 -36.63 45.04 -10.08
N ASP A 43 -37.25 45.03 -11.26
CA ASP A 43 -38.08 43.93 -11.79
C ASP A 43 -37.28 42.85 -12.54
N VAL A 44 -35.93 42.88 -12.47
CA VAL A 44 -35.11 41.67 -12.72
C VAL A 44 -35.29 40.74 -11.52
N GLY A 45 -36.53 40.26 -11.37
CA GLY A 45 -37.07 39.60 -10.20
C GLY A 45 -36.56 38.18 -10.06
N VAL A 46 -35.43 38.03 -9.37
CA VAL A 46 -35.22 36.80 -8.60
C VAL A 46 -35.94 37.02 -7.28
N ASP A 47 -37.17 36.53 -7.19
CA ASP A 47 -37.93 36.61 -5.95
C ASP A 47 -37.26 35.78 -4.84
N GLU A 48 -37.53 36.14 -3.60
CA GLU A 48 -36.95 35.49 -2.41
C GLU A 48 -37.25 33.99 -2.37
N ALA A 49 -38.39 33.54 -2.90
CA ALA A 49 -38.75 32.13 -2.96
C ALA A 49 -37.89 31.37 -3.98
N THR A 50 -37.59 31.97 -5.13
CA THR A 50 -36.64 31.42 -6.11
C THR A 50 -35.25 31.28 -5.50
N MET A 51 -34.78 32.29 -4.75
CA MET A 51 -33.47 32.23 -4.08
C MET A 51 -33.44 31.20 -2.94
N SER A 52 -34.53 31.07 -2.18
CA SER A 52 -34.71 30.03 -1.16
C SER A 52 -34.70 28.63 -1.79
N ALA A 53 -35.39 28.43 -2.91
CA ALA A 53 -35.44 27.14 -3.60
C ALA A 53 -34.05 26.69 -4.09
N VAL A 54 -33.25 27.63 -4.62
CA VAL A 54 -31.87 27.35 -5.03
C VAL A 54 -30.99 26.96 -3.84
N LEU A 55 -31.13 27.63 -2.70
CA LEU A 55 -30.39 27.31 -1.48
C LEU A 55 -30.77 25.93 -0.93
N ASP A 56 -32.05 25.58 -0.93
CA ASP A 56 -32.52 24.28 -0.47
C ASP A 56 -32.04 23.16 -1.40
N GLN A 57 -32.05 23.38 -2.71
CA GLN A 57 -31.50 22.43 -3.68
C GLN A 57 -29.99 22.25 -3.52
N THR A 58 -29.25 23.34 -3.25
CA THR A 58 -27.81 23.30 -2.96
C THR A 58 -27.51 22.52 -1.68
N ARG A 59 -28.31 22.71 -0.63
CA ARG A 59 -28.19 21.95 0.62
C ARG A 59 -28.47 20.46 0.42
N ALA A 60 -29.51 20.13 -0.33
CA ALA A 60 -29.85 18.74 -0.67
C ALA A 60 -28.73 18.07 -1.47
N TRP A 61 -28.15 18.77 -2.45
CA TRP A 61 -27.01 18.28 -3.20
C TRP A 61 -25.80 18.04 -2.30
N ASN A 62 -25.43 19.01 -1.45
CA ASN A 62 -24.32 18.85 -0.50
C ASN A 62 -24.53 17.67 0.46
N ALA A 63 -25.75 17.49 0.98
CA ALA A 63 -26.07 16.38 1.85
C ALA A 63 -25.92 15.03 1.14
N ASN A 64 -26.42 14.91 -0.09
CA ASN A 64 -26.30 13.70 -0.90
C ASN A 64 -24.84 13.40 -1.27
N SER A 65 -24.07 14.42 -1.68
CA SER A 65 -22.65 14.26 -1.99
C SER A 65 -21.85 13.84 -0.76
N LYS A 66 -22.16 14.40 0.41
CA LYS A 66 -21.53 14.00 1.67
C LYS A 66 -21.87 12.56 2.03
N ALA A 67 -23.13 12.16 1.95
CA ALA A 67 -23.54 10.78 2.22
C ALA A 67 -22.82 9.78 1.29
N CYS A 68 -22.73 10.10 -0.01
CA CYS A 68 -21.99 9.28 -0.97
C CYS A 68 -20.50 9.16 -0.61
N PHE A 69 -19.86 10.28 -0.23
CA PHE A 69 -18.45 10.27 0.16
C PHE A 69 -18.22 9.46 1.45
N ASP A 70 -19.09 9.62 2.45
CA ASP A 70 -19.01 8.88 3.71
C ASP A 70 -19.15 7.37 3.45
N THR A 71 -20.07 6.94 2.58
CA THR A 71 -20.21 5.53 2.16
C THR A 71 -18.96 5.00 1.46
N LEU A 72 -18.41 5.74 0.49
CA LEU A 72 -17.18 5.34 -0.21
C LEU A 72 -15.99 5.24 0.75
N GLN A 73 -15.92 6.13 1.74
CA GLN A 73 -14.87 6.09 2.75
C GLN A 73 -15.01 4.85 3.66
N GLU A 74 -16.23 4.49 4.05
CA GLU A 74 -16.49 3.26 4.81
C GLU A 74 -16.13 2.01 4.00
N GLU A 75 -16.52 1.94 2.73
CA GLU A 75 -16.18 0.82 1.84
C GLU A 75 -14.66 0.69 1.67
N LEU A 76 -13.97 1.80 1.43
CA LEU A 76 -12.51 1.81 1.31
C LEU A 76 -11.84 1.35 2.61
N HIS A 77 -12.31 1.82 3.77
CA HIS A 77 -11.77 1.41 5.05
C HIS A 77 -12.00 -0.09 5.28
N SER A 78 -13.19 -0.60 4.96
CA SER A 78 -13.51 -2.02 5.05
C SER A 78 -12.59 -2.87 4.17
N ALA A 79 -12.41 -2.48 2.90
CA ALA A 79 -11.54 -3.17 1.96
C ALA A 79 -10.08 -3.18 2.42
N VAL A 80 -9.57 -2.05 2.93
CA VAL A 80 -8.20 -1.97 3.47
C VAL A 80 -8.04 -2.86 4.70
N LYS A 81 -9.04 -2.90 5.59
CA LYS A 81 -9.03 -3.76 6.77
C LYS A 81 -8.99 -5.24 6.40
N GLU A 82 -9.82 -5.65 5.45
CA GLU A 82 -9.88 -7.03 4.94
C GLU A 82 -8.57 -7.43 4.24
N ALA A 83 -8.04 -6.57 3.37
CA ALA A 83 -6.76 -6.80 2.72
C ALA A 83 -5.61 -6.96 3.73
N ASN A 84 -5.59 -6.14 4.78
CA ASN A 84 -4.59 -6.25 5.84
C ASN A 84 -4.73 -7.55 6.66
N ALA A 85 -5.96 -8.01 6.91
CA ALA A 85 -6.21 -9.29 7.56
C ALA A 85 -5.67 -10.45 6.70
N HIS A 86 -6.00 -10.48 5.41
CA HIS A 86 -5.47 -11.48 4.47
C HIS A 86 -3.94 -11.46 4.36
N ILE A 87 -3.31 -10.27 4.33
CA ILE A 87 -1.85 -10.16 4.34
C ILE A 87 -1.25 -10.77 5.62
N SER A 88 -1.90 -10.56 6.77
CA SER A 88 -1.46 -11.14 8.05
C SER A 88 -1.55 -12.67 8.05
N GLU A 89 -2.65 -13.22 7.52
CA GLU A 89 -2.82 -14.67 7.36
C GLU A 89 -1.75 -15.26 6.43
N LEU A 90 -1.52 -14.64 5.27
CA LEU A 90 -0.49 -15.07 4.32
C LEU A 90 0.92 -15.03 4.92
N ARG A 91 1.23 -14.02 5.76
CA ARG A 91 2.50 -13.96 6.50
C ARG A 91 2.62 -15.14 7.48
N THR A 92 1.54 -15.47 8.19
CA THR A 92 1.52 -16.58 9.13
C THR A 92 1.74 -17.92 8.42
N ILE A 93 1.03 -18.15 7.31
CA ILE A 93 1.20 -19.34 6.46
C ILE A 93 2.64 -19.44 5.96
N ARG A 94 3.22 -18.33 5.49
CA ARG A 94 4.62 -18.29 5.01
C ARG A 94 5.59 -18.70 6.11
N VAL A 95 5.46 -18.16 7.32
CA VAL A 95 6.35 -18.48 8.44
C VAL A 95 6.24 -19.96 8.81
N ASN A 96 5.02 -20.50 8.89
CA ASN A 96 4.80 -21.92 9.18
C ASN A 96 5.40 -22.83 8.10
N MET A 97 5.27 -22.47 6.82
CA MET A 97 5.84 -23.24 5.73
C MET A 97 7.37 -23.23 5.76
N LEU A 98 7.99 -22.08 6.04
CA LEU A 98 9.44 -21.98 6.21
C LEU A 98 9.94 -22.82 7.40
N ALA A 99 9.23 -22.80 8.52
CA ALA A 99 9.55 -23.62 9.68
C ALA A 99 9.47 -25.12 9.35
N ASN A 100 8.40 -25.55 8.67
CA ASN A 100 8.24 -26.93 8.24
C ASN A 100 9.34 -27.37 7.27
N MET A 101 9.73 -26.51 6.33
CA MET A 101 10.83 -26.80 5.40
C MET A 101 12.17 -26.93 6.13
N ALA A 102 12.46 -26.05 7.09
CA ALA A 102 13.67 -26.12 7.89
C ALA A 102 13.72 -27.42 8.71
N GLN A 103 12.61 -27.79 9.35
CA GLN A 103 12.52 -29.05 10.11
C GLN A 103 12.68 -30.28 9.21
N ASN A 104 12.07 -30.27 8.02
CA ASN A 104 12.21 -31.37 7.08
C ASN A 104 13.65 -31.51 6.57
N SER A 105 14.32 -30.39 6.29
CA SER A 105 15.73 -30.38 5.91
C SER A 105 16.62 -31.00 6.99
N ASP A 106 16.40 -30.63 8.26
CA ASP A 106 17.14 -31.19 9.40
C ASP A 106 16.90 -32.71 9.55
N ASN A 107 15.66 -33.17 9.35
CA ASN A 107 15.34 -34.59 9.36
C ASN A 107 16.07 -35.36 8.24
N ILE A 108 16.10 -34.82 7.01
CA ILE A 108 16.81 -35.42 5.88
C ILE A 108 18.32 -35.48 6.17
N GLN A 109 18.88 -34.41 6.73
CA GLN A 109 20.30 -34.37 7.08
C GLN A 109 20.66 -35.41 8.14
N LYS A 110 19.82 -35.57 9.18
CA LYS A 110 19.98 -36.62 10.19
C LYS A 110 19.90 -38.02 9.58
N GLN A 111 18.93 -38.26 8.70
CA GLN A 111 18.82 -39.54 7.99
C GLN A 111 20.06 -39.81 7.14
N HIS A 112 20.55 -38.83 6.39
CA HIS A 112 21.75 -38.98 5.58
C HIS A 112 22.98 -39.33 6.43
N MET A 113 23.16 -38.70 7.59
CA MET A 113 24.24 -39.06 8.52
C MET A 113 24.09 -40.50 9.02
N ALA A 114 22.90 -40.89 9.47
CA ALA A 114 22.65 -42.25 9.94
C ALA A 114 22.92 -43.31 8.84
N HIS A 115 22.50 -43.04 7.60
CA HIS A 115 22.80 -43.92 6.47
C HIS A 115 24.28 -44.01 6.14
N ARG A 116 25.02 -42.89 6.26
CA ARG A 116 26.47 -42.86 6.08
C ARG A 116 27.19 -43.68 7.15
N ASP A 117 26.78 -43.57 8.40
CA ASP A 117 27.38 -44.33 9.51
C ASP A 117 27.17 -45.83 9.30
N ILE A 118 25.94 -46.26 8.95
CA ILE A 118 25.63 -47.66 8.62
C ILE A 118 26.49 -48.16 7.45
N ALA A 119 26.66 -47.34 6.40
CA ALA A 119 27.49 -47.72 5.25
C ALA A 119 28.96 -47.90 5.68
N THR A 120 29.47 -47.01 6.53
CA THR A 120 30.83 -47.07 7.06
C THR A 120 31.04 -48.33 7.91
N ASP A 121 30.12 -48.62 8.83
CA ASP A 121 30.19 -49.81 9.68
C ASP A 121 30.15 -51.11 8.86
N ARG A 122 29.32 -51.16 7.81
CA ARG A 122 29.28 -52.31 6.90
C ARG A 122 30.60 -52.49 6.16
N THR A 123 31.19 -51.41 5.63
CA THR A 123 32.49 -51.49 4.93
C THR A 123 33.61 -51.95 5.85
N TRP A 124 33.62 -51.49 7.11
CA TRP A 124 34.60 -51.90 8.10
C TRP A 124 34.45 -53.39 8.44
N THR A 125 33.22 -53.84 8.69
CA THR A 125 32.93 -55.25 9.00
C THR A 125 33.34 -56.19 7.87
N GLN A 126 32.99 -55.85 6.63
CA GLN A 126 33.36 -56.66 5.46
C GLN A 126 34.88 -56.72 5.26
N SER A 127 35.59 -55.61 5.49
CA SER A 127 37.05 -55.58 5.37
C SER A 127 37.72 -56.51 6.39
N ASN A 128 37.28 -56.45 7.65
CA ASN A 128 37.80 -57.32 8.71
C ASN A 128 37.53 -58.81 8.45
N GLU A 129 36.33 -59.16 7.99
CA GLU A 129 35.98 -60.54 7.63
C GLU A 129 36.88 -61.07 6.51
N LEU A 130 37.10 -60.23 5.48
CA LEU A 130 37.90 -60.60 4.31
C LEU A 130 39.39 -60.74 4.67
N GLU A 131 39.92 -59.85 5.51
CA GLU A 131 41.28 -59.96 6.06
C GLU A 131 41.44 -61.24 6.89
N THR A 132 40.47 -61.56 7.75
CA THR A 132 40.51 -62.76 8.59
C THR A 132 40.46 -64.04 7.74
N MET A 133 39.59 -64.08 6.73
CA MET A 133 39.52 -65.21 5.79
C MET A 133 40.80 -65.38 4.96
N LEU A 134 41.41 -64.28 4.52
CA LEU A 134 42.65 -64.32 3.74
C LEU A 134 43.82 -64.82 4.60
N ALA A 135 43.93 -64.34 5.83
CA ALA A 135 44.91 -64.81 6.80
C ALA A 135 44.76 -66.32 7.08
N ALA A 136 43.54 -66.77 7.38
CA ALA A 136 43.24 -68.19 7.61
C ALA A 136 43.61 -69.06 6.40
N LYS A 137 43.26 -68.61 5.18
CA LYS A 137 43.58 -69.34 3.94
C LYS A 137 45.09 -69.43 3.70
N SER A 138 45.83 -68.35 3.94
CA SER A 138 47.29 -68.34 3.80
C SER A 138 47.99 -69.27 4.79
N GLY A 139 47.51 -69.35 6.03
CA GLY A 139 48.01 -70.27 7.04
C GLY A 139 47.80 -71.74 6.66
N VAL A 140 46.58 -72.11 6.24
CA VAL A 140 46.28 -73.48 5.77
C VAL A 140 47.15 -73.87 4.57
N GLN A 141 47.38 -72.95 3.64
CA GLN A 141 48.26 -73.18 2.49
C GLN A 141 49.73 -73.34 2.90
N ALA A 142 50.21 -72.54 3.86
CA ALA A 142 51.56 -72.65 4.39
C ALA A 142 51.77 -73.99 5.12
N ASP A 143 50.81 -74.40 5.94
CA ASP A 143 50.84 -75.69 6.66
C ASP A 143 50.82 -76.87 5.70
N ALA A 144 49.98 -76.82 4.66
CA ALA A 144 49.94 -77.85 3.63
C ALA A 144 51.26 -77.96 2.85
N PHE A 145 51.90 -76.83 2.54
CA PHE A 145 53.21 -76.81 1.90
C PHE A 145 54.30 -77.41 2.79
N VAL A 146 54.36 -77.02 4.06
CA VAL A 146 55.33 -77.56 5.04
C VAL A 146 55.11 -79.06 5.23
N ALA A 147 53.86 -79.52 5.33
CA ALA A 147 53.54 -80.94 5.46
C ALA A 147 53.98 -81.74 4.22
N ALA A 148 53.76 -81.21 3.02
CA ALA A 148 54.21 -81.82 1.78
C ALA A 148 55.75 -81.89 1.69
N LEU A 149 56.44 -80.84 2.12
CA LEU A 149 57.91 -80.79 2.17
C LEU A 149 58.48 -81.81 3.16
N MET A 150 57.91 -81.87 4.37
CA MET A 150 58.32 -82.83 5.41
C MET A 150 58.10 -84.27 4.97
N LYS A 151 56.97 -84.56 4.29
CA LYS A 151 56.71 -85.88 3.72
C LYS A 151 57.74 -86.23 2.63
N ALA A 152 58.00 -85.31 1.70
CA ALA A 152 58.98 -85.53 0.64
C ALA A 152 60.40 -85.77 1.18
N LEU A 153 60.81 -85.04 2.22
CA LEU A 153 62.08 -85.26 2.92
C LEU A 153 62.13 -86.61 3.65
N GLY A 154 61.04 -87.00 4.31
CA GLY A 154 60.93 -88.31 4.96
C GLY A 154 61.03 -89.47 3.96
N ASP A 155 60.33 -89.38 2.83
CA ASP A 155 60.37 -90.38 1.75
C ASP A 155 61.77 -90.49 1.10
N LEU A 156 62.54 -89.39 1.08
CA LEU A 156 63.93 -89.36 0.62
C LEU A 156 64.91 -90.01 1.60
N ASN A 157 64.69 -89.85 2.90
CA ASN A 157 65.56 -90.37 3.95
C ASN A 157 65.29 -91.85 4.28
N ALA A 158 64.18 -92.41 3.79
CA ALA A 158 63.77 -93.82 3.95
C ALA A 158 64.22 -94.73 2.79
N LYS A 159 64.98 -94.20 1.81
CA LYS A 159 65.67 -94.95 0.75
C LYS A 159 67.16 -95.05 1.04
#